data_AF-A0A0U3E4E3-F1
#
_entry.id   AF-A0A0U3E4E3-F1
#
_cell.length_a   1.000
_cell.length_b   1.000
_cell.length_c   1.000
_cell.angle_alpha   90.00
_cell.angle_beta   90.00
_cell.angle_gamma   90.00
#
_symmetry.space_group_name_H-M   'P 1'
#
loop_
_entity.id
_entity.type
_entity.pdbx_description
1 polymer ?
#
loop_
_entity_poly.entity_id
_entity_poly.type
_entity_poly.pdbx_seq_one_letter_code
_entity_poly.pdbx_strand_id
1 'polypeptide(L)'
;MEKMKSVVKKELCVSCGCCIKVCPKDAIEVKDGIYAHINQDLCIGCGKCVTECPASIIEGEYSKIDNKVRFKKWYDYLWIFSIAYFALGFFNIIFAWLGMICFILPLLFAIFKGNKAFCNRYCDRGQLLGLIGGRLGLSRKRSPPKWMYSKYFRYGFLIFFFAMFFVMLWNTYLVFAGTKSLSQAVTVLWTFNVPWSWAYHGNIIAPWVSQYAFGFYSVMLTSTILGLLTMLLFKPRSWCVYCPMGTMTQAICKVKSMKKNKFQ
;
A
#
# COMPACT_ATOMS: atom_id res chain seq x y z
N MET A 1 -28.25 13.43 25.35
CA MET A 1 -27.96 12.20 24.57
C MET A 1 -26.47 12.14 24.30
N GLU A 2 -25.79 11.14 24.84
CA GLU A 2 -24.37 10.90 24.54
C GLU A 2 -24.29 10.39 23.08
N LYS A 3 -23.62 11.14 22.19
CA LYS A 3 -23.50 10.77 20.77
C LYS A 3 -22.79 9.42 20.64
N MET A 4 -23.29 8.53 19.79
CA MET A 4 -22.65 7.25 19.51
C MET A 4 -21.25 7.47 18.90
N LYS A 5 -20.21 7.26 19.69
CA LYS A 5 -18.81 7.40 19.28
C LYS A 5 -18.42 6.32 18.24
N SER A 6 -17.40 6.60 17.43
CA SER A 6 -17.02 5.72 16.32
C SER A 6 -16.51 4.34 16.77
N VAL A 7 -16.90 3.29 16.05
CA VAL A 7 -16.54 1.88 16.28
C VAL A 7 -16.04 1.23 14.99
N VAL A 8 -15.05 0.34 15.10
CA VAL A 8 -14.43 -0.37 13.97
C VAL A 8 -14.92 -1.81 13.92
N LYS A 9 -15.42 -2.27 12.77
CA LYS A 9 -15.66 -3.70 12.49
C LYS A 9 -14.32 -4.44 12.34
N LYS A 10 -13.85 -5.06 13.42
CA LYS A 10 -12.48 -5.60 13.56
C LYS A 10 -12.18 -6.66 12.50
N GLU A 11 -13.14 -7.51 12.21
CA GLU A 11 -13.07 -8.64 11.28
C GLU A 11 -12.89 -8.22 9.82
N LEU A 12 -13.34 -7.02 9.46
CA LEU A 12 -13.19 -6.44 8.12
C LEU A 12 -11.99 -5.49 8.03
N CYS A 13 -11.32 -5.20 9.16
CA CYS A 13 -10.23 -4.24 9.20
C CYS A 13 -8.96 -4.79 8.52
N VAL A 14 -8.44 -4.02 7.56
CA VAL A 14 -7.21 -4.35 6.83
C VAL A 14 -5.96 -3.73 7.49
N SER A 15 -6.14 -2.98 8.58
CA SER A 15 -5.05 -2.27 9.28
C SER A 15 -4.18 -1.44 8.35
N CYS A 16 -4.82 -0.61 7.52
CA CYS A 16 -4.11 0.32 6.64
C CYS A 16 -3.68 1.61 7.34
N GLY A 17 -4.18 1.86 8.57
CA GLY A 17 -3.84 3.04 9.36
C GLY A 17 -4.36 4.37 8.81
N CYS A 18 -5.27 4.35 7.81
CA CYS A 18 -5.83 5.56 7.22
C CYS A 18 -6.53 6.45 8.26
N CYS A 19 -7.27 5.83 9.18
CA CYS A 19 -7.98 6.48 10.28
C CYS A 19 -7.04 7.17 11.30
N ILE A 20 -5.86 6.62 11.56
CA ILE A 20 -4.86 7.21 12.47
C ILE A 20 -4.43 8.59 11.97
N LYS A 21 -4.20 8.70 10.65
CA LYS A 21 -3.72 9.94 10.02
C LYS A 21 -4.71 11.11 10.10
N VAL A 22 -6.00 10.83 10.25
CA VAL A 22 -7.04 11.88 10.25
C VAL A 22 -7.61 12.17 11.63
N CYS A 23 -7.28 11.38 12.65
CA CYS A 23 -7.75 11.61 14.01
C CYS A 23 -7.05 12.84 14.62
N PRO A 24 -7.80 13.88 15.03
CA PRO A 24 -7.22 15.09 15.63
C PRO A 24 -6.83 14.93 17.10
N LYS A 25 -7.29 13.86 17.76
CA LYS A 25 -7.05 13.55 19.18
C LYS A 25 -6.10 12.37 19.38
N ASP A 26 -5.54 11.84 18.27
CA ASP A 26 -4.70 10.64 18.28
C ASP A 26 -5.34 9.45 19.05
N ALA A 27 -6.68 9.39 19.05
CA ALA A 27 -7.47 8.39 19.76
C ALA A 27 -7.48 7.01 19.08
N ILE A 28 -6.76 6.83 17.98
CA ILE A 28 -6.82 5.63 17.14
C ILE A 28 -5.44 5.00 17.02
N GLU A 29 -5.36 3.72 17.33
CA GLU A 29 -4.16 2.89 17.17
C GLU A 29 -4.48 1.64 16.35
N VAL A 30 -3.45 0.95 15.83
CA VAL A 30 -3.62 -0.38 15.22
C VAL A 30 -3.01 -1.41 16.16
N LYS A 31 -3.86 -2.20 16.82
CA LYS A 31 -3.45 -3.23 17.77
C LYS A 31 -2.83 -4.41 17.04
N ASP A 32 -1.59 -4.73 17.42
CA ASP A 32 -0.76 -5.84 16.90
C ASP A 32 -0.66 -5.90 15.36
N GLY A 33 -0.88 -4.78 14.65
CA GLY A 33 -0.96 -4.81 13.18
C GLY A 33 -2.24 -5.47 12.63
N ILE A 34 -3.19 -5.90 13.46
CA ILE A 34 -4.33 -6.74 13.08
C ILE A 34 -5.60 -5.93 12.82
N TYR A 35 -5.95 -4.98 13.69
CA TYR A 35 -7.12 -4.11 13.50
C TYR A 35 -6.93 -2.72 14.13
N ALA A 36 -7.70 -1.73 13.68
CA ALA A 36 -7.73 -0.41 14.30
C ALA A 36 -8.62 -0.41 15.56
N HIS A 37 -8.13 0.17 16.65
CA HIS A 37 -8.83 0.33 17.91
C HIS A 37 -9.00 1.83 18.22
N ILE A 38 -10.18 2.22 18.67
CA ILE A 38 -10.52 3.60 19.01
C ILE A 38 -10.68 3.70 20.53
N ASN A 39 -9.87 4.54 21.17
CA ASN A 39 -10.02 4.90 22.57
C ASN A 39 -11.25 5.82 22.71
N GLN A 40 -12.26 5.36 23.44
CA GLN A 40 -13.54 6.06 23.58
C GLN A 40 -13.46 7.29 24.50
N ASP A 41 -12.50 7.33 25.41
CA ASP A 41 -12.28 8.46 26.32
C ASP A 41 -11.69 9.67 25.57
N LEU A 42 -10.81 9.40 24.61
CA LEU A 42 -10.21 10.43 23.75
C LEU A 42 -11.07 10.78 22.52
N CYS A 43 -12.04 9.93 22.17
CA CYS A 43 -12.86 10.10 20.98
C CYS A 43 -13.89 11.22 21.14
N ILE A 44 -13.74 12.28 20.34
CA ILE A 44 -14.66 13.42 20.32
C ILE A 44 -15.81 13.28 19.30
N GLY A 45 -16.00 12.11 18.69
CA GLY A 45 -17.10 11.89 17.74
C GLY A 45 -17.10 12.78 16.49
N CYS A 46 -15.94 13.15 15.96
CA CYS A 46 -15.83 14.06 14.80
C CYS A 46 -16.04 13.39 13.42
N GLY A 47 -16.12 12.06 13.34
CA GLY A 47 -16.41 11.32 12.10
C GLY A 47 -15.32 11.26 11.04
N LYS A 48 -14.19 11.97 11.19
CA LYS A 48 -13.11 11.99 10.18
C LYS A 48 -12.61 10.59 9.80
N CYS A 49 -12.52 9.68 10.76
CA CYS A 49 -12.11 8.29 10.51
C CYS A 49 -13.15 7.49 9.72
N VAL A 50 -14.44 7.77 9.86
CA VAL A 50 -15.54 7.14 9.11
C VAL A 50 -15.43 7.49 7.62
N THR A 51 -15.29 8.79 7.33
CA THR A 51 -15.13 9.28 5.95
C THR A 51 -13.86 8.73 5.31
N GLU A 52 -12.74 8.77 6.03
CA GLU A 52 -11.42 8.40 5.51
C GLU A 52 -11.21 6.90 5.32
N CYS A 53 -11.95 6.05 6.05
CA CYS A 53 -11.76 4.61 5.98
C CYS A 53 -11.98 4.10 4.54
N PRO A 54 -10.94 3.57 3.86
CA PRO A 54 -11.08 3.17 2.46
C PRO A 54 -12.02 1.97 2.32
N ALA A 55 -12.07 1.08 3.31
CA ALA A 55 -12.99 -0.06 3.34
C ALA A 55 -14.41 0.31 3.80
N SER A 56 -14.62 1.52 4.34
CA SER A 56 -15.92 1.99 4.86
C SER A 56 -16.54 1.06 5.92
N ILE A 57 -15.72 0.61 6.86
CA ILE A 57 -16.08 -0.34 7.94
C ILE A 57 -16.14 0.28 9.33
N ILE A 58 -15.98 1.61 9.43
CA ILE A 58 -16.06 2.34 10.69
C ILE A 58 -17.46 2.97 10.74
N GLU A 59 -18.19 2.70 11.81
CA GLU A 59 -19.54 3.19 12.05
C GLU A 59 -19.52 4.17 13.23
N GLY A 60 -20.54 5.03 13.33
CA GLY A 60 -20.67 6.01 14.40
C GLY A 60 -21.48 7.22 13.95
N GLU A 61 -22.16 7.86 14.90
CA GLU A 61 -22.81 9.14 14.67
C GLU A 61 -21.81 10.26 14.90
N TYR A 62 -21.84 11.26 14.02
CA TYR A 62 -20.94 12.39 14.13
C TYR A 62 -21.59 13.65 13.58
N SER A 63 -21.37 14.75 14.27
CA SER A 63 -21.58 16.07 13.71
C SER A 63 -20.35 16.47 12.90
N LYS A 64 -20.53 17.06 11.72
CA LYS A 64 -19.45 17.80 11.06
C LYS A 64 -18.99 18.90 12.02
N ILE A 65 -17.81 18.72 12.62
CA ILE A 65 -17.14 19.73 13.42
C ILE A 65 -16.06 20.34 12.52
N ASP A 66 -16.14 21.65 12.31
CA ASP A 66 -15.14 22.38 11.55
C ASP A 66 -13.78 22.45 12.29
N ASN A 67 -12.74 22.55 11.47
CA ASN A 67 -11.44 21.93 11.69
C ASN A 67 -10.57 22.50 12.83
N LYS A 68 -9.91 21.60 13.57
CA LYS A 68 -8.51 21.82 13.96
C LYS A 68 -7.60 21.51 12.77
N VAL A 69 -6.81 22.49 12.35
CA VAL A 69 -5.73 22.33 11.36
C VAL A 69 -4.67 21.40 11.97
N ARG A 70 -4.35 20.30 11.28
CA ARG A 70 -3.29 19.38 11.70
C ARG A 70 -1.99 19.82 11.00
N PHE A 71 -0.95 20.12 11.79
CA PHE A 71 0.37 20.44 11.23
C PHE A 71 0.91 19.24 10.43
N LYS A 72 1.38 19.51 9.21
CA LYS A 72 2.00 18.49 8.36
C LYS A 72 3.35 18.09 8.94
N LYS A 73 3.65 16.80 8.94
CA LYS A 73 4.97 16.29 9.32
C LYS A 73 5.81 16.00 8.07
N TRP A 74 7.12 15.89 8.23
CA TRP A 74 8.05 15.61 7.11
C TRP A 74 7.64 14.36 6.31
N TYR A 75 7.20 13.31 7.02
CA TYR A 75 6.80 12.05 6.39
C TYR A 75 5.48 12.11 5.62
N ASP A 76 4.73 13.22 5.67
CA ASP A 76 3.52 13.43 4.85
C ASP A 76 3.86 13.84 3.40
N TYR A 77 5.16 13.98 3.08
CA TYR A 77 5.69 14.30 1.76
C TYR A 77 6.34 13.10 1.06
N LEU A 78 6.23 11.89 1.62
CA LEU A 78 6.83 10.69 1.03
C LEU A 78 6.22 10.31 -0.33
N TRP A 79 5.05 10.84 -0.70
CA TRP A 79 4.50 10.71 -2.06
C TRP A 79 5.46 11.23 -3.15
N ILE A 80 6.34 12.18 -2.83
CA ILE A 80 7.37 12.68 -3.76
C ILE A 80 8.33 11.55 -4.12
N PHE A 81 8.67 10.67 -3.18
CA PHE A 81 9.51 9.50 -3.44
C PHE A 81 8.90 8.60 -4.50
N SER A 82 7.58 8.34 -4.43
CA SER A 82 6.89 7.53 -5.44
C SER A 82 6.98 8.14 -6.84
N ILE A 83 6.77 9.45 -6.96
CA ILE A 83 6.85 10.15 -8.25
C ILE A 83 8.29 10.14 -8.77
N ALA A 84 9.25 10.44 -7.91
CA ALA A 84 10.66 10.50 -8.26
C ALA A 84 11.16 9.15 -8.80
N TYR A 85 10.90 8.03 -8.12
CA TYR A 85 11.40 6.74 -8.62
C TYR A 85 10.73 6.30 -9.92
N PHE A 86 9.43 6.59 -10.12
CA PHE A 86 8.76 6.24 -11.37
C PHE A 86 9.27 7.08 -12.53
N ALA A 87 9.49 8.38 -12.31
CA ALA A 87 10.07 9.28 -13.29
C ALA A 87 11.51 8.87 -13.62
N LEU A 88 12.36 8.63 -12.61
CA LEU A 88 13.73 8.18 -12.82
C LEU A 88 13.78 6.83 -13.54
N GLY A 89 12.95 5.86 -13.14
CA GLY A 89 12.85 4.55 -13.78
C GLY A 89 12.32 4.60 -15.22
N PHE A 90 11.53 5.62 -15.56
CA PHE A 90 11.06 5.87 -16.93
C PHE A 90 12.22 6.26 -17.86
N PHE A 91 13.16 7.08 -17.37
CA PHE A 91 14.32 7.52 -18.14
C PHE A 91 15.50 6.55 -18.04
N ASN A 92 15.71 5.90 -16.90
CA ASN A 92 16.77 4.92 -16.72
C ASN A 92 16.31 3.79 -15.80
N ILE A 93 16.21 2.60 -16.37
CA ILE A 93 15.57 1.46 -15.70
C ILE A 93 16.27 1.05 -14.40
N ILE A 94 17.58 1.29 -14.26
CA ILE A 94 18.34 0.89 -13.06
C ILE A 94 17.80 1.56 -11.79
N PHE A 95 17.18 2.75 -11.89
CA PHE A 95 16.57 3.39 -10.74
C PHE A 95 15.36 2.63 -10.18
N ALA A 96 14.84 1.62 -10.88
CA ALA A 96 13.81 0.71 -10.34
C ALA A 96 14.28 0.01 -9.04
N TRP A 97 15.59 -0.18 -8.85
CA TRP A 97 16.16 -0.72 -7.61
C TRP A 97 15.86 0.14 -6.38
N LEU A 98 15.66 1.46 -6.52
CA LEU A 98 15.26 2.32 -5.40
C LEU A 98 13.91 1.91 -4.82
N GLY A 99 13.00 1.37 -5.63
CA GLY A 99 11.70 0.89 -5.16
C GLY A 99 11.80 -0.33 -4.22
N MET A 100 12.95 -1.01 -4.15
CA MET A 100 13.19 -2.07 -3.16
C MET A 100 13.09 -1.57 -1.73
N ILE A 101 13.41 -0.29 -1.49
CA ILE A 101 13.24 0.34 -0.19
C ILE A 101 11.77 0.25 0.26
N CYS A 102 10.82 0.54 -0.64
CA CYS A 102 9.39 0.47 -0.36
C CYS A 102 8.87 -0.97 -0.19
N PHE A 103 9.60 -1.97 -0.68
CA PHE A 103 9.25 -3.39 -0.54
C PHE A 103 9.82 -3.98 0.76
N ILE A 104 11.08 -3.66 1.06
CA ILE A 104 11.84 -4.21 2.19
C ILE A 104 11.40 -3.55 3.50
N LEU A 105 11.28 -2.22 3.57
CA LEU A 105 10.96 -1.53 4.83
C LEU A 105 9.68 -2.06 5.50
N PRO A 106 8.50 -2.13 4.83
CA PRO A 106 7.30 -2.68 5.46
C PRO A 106 7.47 -4.11 6.00
N LEU A 107 8.28 -4.94 5.32
CA LEU A 107 8.61 -6.29 5.78
C LEU A 107 9.46 -6.28 7.05
N LEU A 108 10.53 -5.48 7.07
CA LEU A 108 11.39 -5.33 8.25
C LEU A 108 10.58 -4.85 9.47
N PHE A 109 9.73 -3.83 9.31
CA PHE A 109 8.87 -3.35 10.40
C PHE A 109 7.91 -4.44 10.91
N ALA A 110 7.31 -5.22 10.02
CA ALA A 110 6.40 -6.29 10.41
C ALA A 110 7.12 -7.44 11.14
N ILE A 111 8.28 -7.88 10.62
CA ILE A 111 9.06 -8.99 11.19
C ILE A 111 9.66 -8.58 12.55
N PHE A 112 10.41 -7.48 12.60
CA PHE A 112 11.15 -7.07 13.79
C PHE A 112 10.25 -6.41 14.84
N LYS A 113 9.42 -5.44 14.45
CA LYS A 113 8.59 -4.68 15.40
C LYS A 113 7.19 -5.24 15.62
N GLY A 114 6.73 -6.20 14.81
CA GLY A 114 5.40 -6.80 14.95
C GLY A 114 4.26 -5.82 14.69
N ASN A 115 4.51 -4.73 13.97
CA ASN A 115 3.51 -3.70 13.71
C ASN A 115 3.53 -3.26 12.24
N LYS A 116 2.47 -2.56 11.84
CA LYS A 116 2.30 -2.03 10.48
C LYS A 116 2.66 -0.54 10.38
N ALA A 117 3.67 -0.07 11.12
CA ALA A 117 4.02 1.36 11.17
C ALA A 117 4.28 1.96 9.78
N PHE A 118 4.93 1.23 8.88
CA PHE A 118 5.15 1.67 7.50
C PHE A 118 3.84 1.91 6.76
N CYS A 119 2.94 0.93 6.72
CA CYS A 119 1.62 1.10 6.09
C CYS A 119 0.82 2.24 6.74
N ASN A 120 0.88 2.36 8.06
CA ASN A 120 0.08 3.30 8.83
C ASN A 120 0.55 4.75 8.70
N ARG A 121 1.86 5.00 8.61
CA ARG A 121 2.45 6.35 8.65
C ARG A 121 3.27 6.68 7.41
N TYR A 122 4.11 5.77 6.93
CA TYR A 122 5.17 6.08 5.96
C TYR A 122 4.87 5.68 4.51
N CYS A 123 3.83 4.89 4.23
CA CYS A 123 3.55 4.42 2.88
C CYS A 123 3.38 5.59 1.89
N ASP A 124 4.39 5.75 1.03
CA ASP A 124 4.54 6.74 -0.03
C ASP A 124 3.40 6.64 -1.04
N ARG A 125 3.12 5.42 -1.50
CA ARG A 125 2.08 5.16 -2.48
C ARG A 125 0.68 5.46 -1.96
N GLY A 126 0.41 5.13 -0.70
CA GLY A 126 -0.86 5.47 -0.05
C GLY A 126 -1.05 6.98 0.07
N GLN A 127 0.04 7.73 0.25
CA GLN A 127 0.02 9.21 0.25
C GLN A 127 -0.22 9.76 -1.15
N LEU A 128 0.42 9.19 -2.19
CA LEU A 128 0.19 9.59 -3.58
C LEU A 128 -1.28 9.44 -3.98
N LEU A 129 -1.89 8.28 -3.70
CA LEU A 129 -3.30 8.05 -3.98
C LEU A 129 -4.23 8.96 -3.16
N GLY A 130 -3.87 9.26 -1.91
CA GLY A 130 -4.58 10.21 -1.07
C GLY A 130 -4.49 11.65 -1.58
N LEU A 131 -3.35 12.06 -2.11
CA LEU A 131 -3.15 13.37 -2.72
C LEU A 131 -3.97 13.51 -3.99
N ILE A 132 -3.83 12.56 -4.92
CA ILE A 132 -4.50 12.58 -6.22
C ILE A 132 -6.01 12.41 -6.07
N GLY A 133 -6.46 11.37 -5.36
CA GLY A 133 -7.89 11.12 -5.19
C GLY A 133 -8.57 12.09 -4.23
N GLY A 134 -7.88 12.49 -3.17
CA GLY A 134 -8.44 13.33 -2.11
C GLY A 134 -8.34 14.82 -2.41
N ARG A 135 -7.10 15.34 -2.55
CA ARG A 135 -6.82 16.78 -2.69
C ARG A 135 -7.08 17.29 -4.11
N LEU A 136 -6.64 16.56 -5.14
CA LEU A 136 -6.95 16.90 -6.53
C LEU A 136 -8.36 16.48 -6.95
N GLY A 137 -9.07 15.73 -6.10
CA GLY A 137 -10.49 15.43 -6.28
C GLY A 137 -10.82 14.41 -7.37
N LEU A 138 -9.83 13.67 -7.89
CA LEU A 138 -10.06 12.72 -9.00
C LEU A 138 -10.81 11.44 -8.60
N SER A 139 -11.01 11.20 -7.30
CA SER A 139 -11.70 10.02 -6.78
C SER A 139 -13.23 10.21 -6.75
N ARG A 140 -13.98 9.20 -7.20
CA ARG A 140 -15.45 9.17 -7.11
C ARG A 140 -15.98 9.04 -5.67
N LYS A 141 -15.11 8.78 -4.68
CA LYS A 141 -15.43 8.66 -3.24
C LYS A 141 -16.52 7.62 -2.91
N ARG A 142 -16.83 6.70 -3.85
CA ARG A 142 -17.76 5.59 -3.62
C ARG A 142 -17.12 4.53 -2.73
N SER A 143 -17.93 3.91 -1.88
CA SER A 143 -17.49 2.79 -1.06
C SER A 143 -17.09 1.60 -1.94
N PRO A 144 -15.98 0.92 -1.65
CA PRO A 144 -15.61 -0.28 -2.37
C PRO A 144 -16.63 -1.41 -2.12
N PRO A 145 -16.86 -2.30 -3.10
CA PRO A 145 -17.71 -3.46 -2.90
C PRO A 145 -17.14 -4.41 -1.83
N LYS A 146 -18.03 -5.12 -1.12
CA LYS A 146 -17.67 -5.95 0.04
C LYS A 146 -16.63 -7.04 -0.28
N TRP A 147 -16.69 -7.61 -1.48
CA TRP A 147 -15.77 -8.67 -1.89
C TRP A 147 -14.30 -8.19 -1.93
N MET A 148 -14.05 -6.90 -2.17
CA MET A 148 -12.68 -6.38 -2.33
C MET A 148 -11.88 -6.30 -1.02
N TYR A 149 -12.55 -6.16 0.14
CA TYR A 149 -11.91 -6.29 1.46
C TYR A 149 -12.08 -7.67 2.08
N SER A 150 -12.70 -8.63 1.39
CA SER A 150 -12.85 -9.99 1.89
C SER A 150 -11.49 -10.68 2.05
N LYS A 151 -11.40 -11.62 2.99
CA LYS A 151 -10.16 -12.41 3.20
C LYS A 151 -9.79 -13.16 1.93
N TYR A 152 -10.76 -13.78 1.27
CA TYR A 152 -10.54 -14.57 0.04
C TYR A 152 -9.90 -13.74 -1.07
N PHE A 153 -10.48 -12.59 -1.41
CA PHE A 153 -9.91 -11.75 -2.48
C PHE A 153 -8.52 -11.24 -2.11
N ARG A 154 -8.30 -10.83 -0.86
CA ARG A 154 -7.01 -10.29 -0.42
C ARG A 154 -5.88 -11.32 -0.48
N TYR A 155 -6.14 -12.56 -0.05
CA TYR A 155 -5.15 -13.63 -0.12
C TYR A 155 -5.00 -14.16 -1.56
N GLY A 156 -6.08 -14.26 -2.33
CA GLY A 156 -6.02 -14.59 -3.76
C GLY A 156 -5.18 -13.58 -4.54
N PHE A 157 -5.39 -12.28 -4.32
CA PHE A 157 -4.59 -11.22 -4.94
C PHE A 157 -3.12 -11.26 -4.48
N LEU A 158 -2.86 -11.62 -3.22
CA LEU A 158 -1.49 -11.81 -2.73
C LEU A 158 -0.79 -12.98 -3.43
N ILE A 159 -1.47 -14.12 -3.62
CA ILE A 159 -0.94 -15.28 -4.34
C ILE A 159 -0.66 -14.91 -5.79
N PHE A 160 -1.61 -14.26 -6.47
CA PHE A 160 -1.42 -13.74 -7.82
C PHE A 160 -0.20 -12.83 -7.92
N PHE A 161 -0.05 -11.88 -6.99
CA PHE A 161 1.09 -10.98 -6.96
C PHE A 161 2.41 -11.70 -6.73
N PHE A 162 2.44 -12.72 -5.87
CA PHE A 162 3.63 -13.54 -5.67
C PHE A 162 3.99 -14.38 -6.88
N ALA A 163 3.01 -14.94 -7.60
CA ALA A 163 3.26 -15.65 -8.85
C ALA A 163 3.94 -14.71 -9.87
N MET A 164 3.44 -13.47 -10.01
CA MET A 164 4.10 -12.46 -10.85
C MET A 164 5.54 -12.18 -10.41
N PHE A 165 5.75 -12.02 -9.10
CA PHE A 165 7.07 -11.74 -8.52
C PHE A 165 8.05 -12.90 -8.71
N PHE A 166 7.63 -14.15 -8.52
CA PHE A 166 8.49 -15.31 -8.69
C PHE A 166 8.85 -15.56 -10.16
N VAL A 167 7.92 -15.33 -11.10
CA VAL A 167 8.22 -15.41 -12.53
C VAL A 167 9.20 -14.31 -12.96
N MET A 168 9.10 -13.12 -12.37
CA MET A 168 10.08 -12.05 -12.56
C MET A 168 11.47 -12.48 -12.08
N LEU A 169 11.57 -13.07 -10.89
CA LEU A 169 12.84 -13.60 -10.35
C LEU A 169 13.38 -14.74 -11.21
N TRP A 170 12.51 -15.64 -11.68
CA TRP A 170 12.89 -16.74 -12.55
C TRP A 170 13.46 -16.25 -13.88
N ASN A 171 12.81 -15.30 -14.54
CA ASN A 171 13.34 -14.70 -15.77
C ASN A 171 14.68 -13.99 -15.54
N THR A 172 14.84 -13.32 -14.40
CA THR A 172 16.11 -12.70 -14.01
C THR A 172 17.21 -13.75 -13.86
N TYR A 173 16.89 -14.87 -13.21
CA TYR A 173 17.80 -16.00 -13.05
C TYR A 173 18.19 -16.64 -14.39
N LEU A 174 17.24 -16.80 -15.32
CA LEU A 174 17.54 -17.34 -16.66
C LEU A 174 18.54 -16.47 -17.44
N VAL A 175 18.44 -15.14 -17.32
CA VAL A 175 19.40 -14.20 -17.90
C VAL A 175 20.75 -14.28 -17.19
N PHE A 176 20.76 -14.42 -15.86
CA PHE A 176 21.98 -14.66 -15.09
C PHE A 176 22.69 -15.95 -15.50
N ALA A 177 21.94 -17.04 -15.72
CA ALA A 177 22.45 -18.33 -16.16
C ALA A 177 22.86 -18.36 -17.64
N GLY A 178 22.70 -17.26 -18.39
CA GLY A 178 23.05 -17.18 -19.81
C GLY A 178 22.08 -17.89 -20.76
N THR A 179 20.99 -18.47 -20.24
CA THR A 179 20.01 -19.24 -21.04
C THR A 179 19.03 -18.37 -21.83
N LYS A 180 18.86 -17.11 -21.43
CA LYS A 180 17.93 -16.16 -22.04
C LYS A 180 18.62 -14.82 -22.25
N SER A 181 18.35 -14.16 -23.36
CA SER A 181 18.84 -12.80 -23.62
C SER A 181 18.05 -11.75 -22.83
N LEU A 182 18.64 -10.55 -22.68
CA LEU A 182 18.02 -9.43 -21.98
C LEU A 182 16.72 -9.00 -22.69
N SER A 183 15.60 -9.04 -21.98
CA SER A 183 14.32 -8.50 -22.45
C SER A 183 14.16 -7.05 -22.02
N GLN A 184 14.05 -6.14 -22.99
CA GLN A 184 13.87 -4.69 -22.78
C GLN A 184 12.39 -4.28 -22.85
N ALA A 185 11.51 -5.07 -22.22
CA ALA A 185 10.06 -4.84 -22.22
C ALA A 185 9.51 -4.81 -20.79
N VAL A 186 8.53 -3.94 -20.58
CA VAL A 186 7.76 -3.83 -19.34
C VAL A 186 6.39 -4.47 -19.55
N THR A 187 6.09 -5.54 -18.83
CA THR A 187 4.87 -6.34 -18.97
C THR A 187 3.78 -5.92 -17.97
N VAL A 188 2.87 -5.03 -18.38
CA VAL A 188 1.78 -4.57 -17.52
C VAL A 188 0.70 -5.65 -17.40
N LEU A 189 0.36 -6.03 -16.16
CA LEU A 189 -0.63 -7.08 -15.85
C LEU A 189 -0.36 -8.43 -16.57
N TRP A 190 0.90 -8.72 -16.94
CA TRP A 190 1.29 -9.85 -17.79
C TRP A 190 0.72 -9.89 -19.21
N THR A 191 -0.31 -9.10 -19.52
CA THR A 191 -0.99 -9.14 -20.83
C THR A 191 -0.38 -8.15 -21.82
N PHE A 192 0.08 -6.99 -21.33
CA PHE A 192 0.51 -5.90 -22.19
C PHE A 192 2.03 -5.76 -22.16
N ASN A 193 2.69 -6.21 -23.23
CA ASN A 193 4.13 -6.03 -23.42
C ASN A 193 4.37 -4.63 -24.00
N VAL A 194 4.84 -3.70 -23.17
CA VAL A 194 5.18 -2.35 -23.62
C VAL A 194 6.68 -2.29 -23.85
N PRO A 195 7.14 -1.98 -25.09
CA PRO A 195 8.57 -1.83 -25.35
C PRO A 195 9.09 -0.67 -24.51
N TRP A 196 10.25 -0.86 -23.86
CA TRP A 196 10.81 0.11 -22.92
C TRP A 196 12.31 0.29 -23.13
N SER A 197 12.74 0.13 -24.39
CA SER A 197 14.14 0.13 -24.81
C SER A 197 14.83 1.48 -24.62
N TRP A 198 14.11 2.60 -24.70
CA TRP A 198 14.69 3.94 -24.49
C TRP A 198 15.23 4.14 -23.06
N ALA A 199 14.71 3.41 -22.08
CA ALA A 199 15.18 3.50 -20.69
C ALA A 199 16.48 2.72 -20.46
N TYR A 200 16.92 1.95 -21.45
CA TYR A 200 18.15 1.16 -21.39
C TYR A 200 19.27 1.87 -22.16
N HIS A 201 20.24 2.38 -21.41
CA HIS A 201 21.35 3.15 -21.97
C HIS A 201 22.64 2.31 -22.16
N GLY A 202 22.50 0.99 -22.36
CA GLY A 202 23.66 0.13 -22.65
C GLY A 202 24.72 0.08 -21.53
N ASN A 203 24.29 0.18 -20.27
CA ASN A 203 25.20 0.33 -19.14
C ASN A 203 26.22 -0.81 -18.98
N ILE A 204 27.38 -0.46 -18.39
CA ILE A 204 28.55 -1.29 -17.98
C ILE A 204 28.19 -2.42 -16.97
N ILE A 205 26.90 -2.64 -16.69
CA ILE A 205 26.40 -3.48 -15.61
C ILE A 205 25.91 -4.81 -16.16
N ALA A 206 26.10 -5.88 -15.37
CA ALA A 206 25.69 -7.23 -15.74
C ALA A 206 24.22 -7.30 -16.23
N PRO A 207 23.91 -8.03 -17.33
CA PRO A 207 22.58 -8.04 -17.95
C PRO A 207 21.44 -8.41 -16.99
N TRP A 208 21.67 -9.34 -16.06
CA TRP A 208 20.67 -9.75 -15.08
C TRP A 208 20.21 -8.61 -14.16
N VAL A 209 21.07 -7.64 -13.85
CA VAL A 209 20.73 -6.48 -13.01
C VAL A 209 19.69 -5.60 -13.72
N SER A 210 19.87 -5.44 -15.03
CA SER A 210 18.93 -4.70 -15.88
C SER A 210 17.64 -5.49 -16.06
N GLN A 211 17.73 -6.83 -16.24
CA GLN A 211 16.57 -7.70 -16.33
C GLN A 211 15.69 -7.64 -15.07
N TYR A 212 16.32 -7.66 -13.90
CA TYR A 212 15.63 -7.47 -12.63
C TYR A 212 14.92 -6.12 -12.57
N ALA A 213 15.63 -5.06 -12.97
CA ALA A 213 15.10 -3.70 -12.94
C ALA A 213 13.86 -3.54 -13.83
N PHE A 214 13.87 -4.08 -15.06
CA PHE A 214 12.70 -4.13 -15.94
C PHE A 214 11.53 -4.87 -15.30
N GLY A 215 11.79 -6.07 -14.79
CA GLY A 215 10.78 -6.89 -14.14
C GLY A 215 10.17 -6.20 -12.92
N PHE A 216 11.00 -5.61 -12.06
CA PHE A 216 10.58 -4.96 -10.84
C PHE A 216 9.81 -3.66 -11.12
N TYR A 217 10.29 -2.85 -12.08
CA TYR A 217 9.56 -1.68 -12.57
C TYR A 217 8.18 -2.07 -13.09
N SER A 218 8.10 -3.19 -13.82
CA SER A 218 6.84 -3.73 -14.34
C SER A 218 5.83 -4.11 -13.25
N VAL A 219 6.28 -4.81 -12.21
CA VAL A 219 5.44 -5.17 -11.06
C VAL A 219 4.98 -3.91 -10.32
N MET A 220 5.88 -2.95 -10.09
CA MET A 220 5.55 -1.68 -9.44
C MET A 220 4.57 -0.85 -10.25
N LEU A 221 4.80 -0.68 -11.56
CA LEU A 221 3.94 0.05 -12.48
C LEU A 221 2.55 -0.57 -12.55
N THR A 222 2.48 -1.90 -12.74
CA THR A 222 1.22 -2.67 -12.72
C THR A 222 0.44 -2.40 -11.44
N SER A 223 1.13 -2.51 -10.30
CA SER A 223 0.50 -2.26 -9.02
C SER A 223 -0.05 -0.84 -8.97
N THR A 224 0.73 0.18 -9.37
CA THR A 224 0.35 1.60 -9.37
C THR A 224 -0.84 1.88 -10.25
N ILE A 225 -0.88 1.34 -11.46
CA ILE A 225 -2.02 1.44 -12.39
C ILE A 225 -3.29 0.92 -11.72
N LEU A 226 -3.27 -0.28 -11.14
CA LEU A 226 -4.42 -0.82 -10.42
C LEU A 226 -4.84 0.06 -9.23
N GLY A 227 -3.88 0.70 -8.56
CA GLY A 227 -4.18 1.62 -7.46
C GLY A 227 -4.82 2.92 -7.93
N LEU A 228 -4.36 3.48 -9.05
CA LEU A 228 -4.97 4.65 -9.67
C LEU A 228 -6.39 4.32 -10.16
N LEU A 229 -6.57 3.19 -10.84
CA LEU A 229 -7.89 2.73 -11.29
C LEU A 229 -8.87 2.58 -10.11
N THR A 230 -8.47 1.90 -9.04
CA THR A 230 -9.35 1.75 -7.86
C THR A 230 -9.56 3.05 -7.09
N MET A 231 -8.58 3.95 -7.08
CA MET A 231 -8.72 5.31 -6.54
C MET A 231 -9.75 6.13 -7.33
N LEU A 232 -9.73 6.04 -8.66
CA LEU A 232 -10.69 6.72 -9.55
C LEU A 232 -12.12 6.19 -9.31
N LEU A 233 -12.28 4.87 -9.21
CA LEU A 233 -13.59 4.22 -9.09
C LEU A 233 -14.22 4.35 -7.70
N PHE A 234 -13.40 4.29 -6.64
CA PHE A 234 -13.83 4.21 -5.24
C PHE A 234 -13.22 5.34 -4.41
N LYS A 235 -13.03 5.16 -3.10
CA LYS A 235 -12.36 6.13 -2.21
C LYS A 235 -10.87 6.30 -2.55
N PRO A 236 -10.24 7.44 -2.19
CA PRO A 236 -8.87 7.76 -2.59
C PRO A 236 -7.84 6.67 -2.28
N ARG A 237 -7.96 6.03 -1.10
CA ARG A 237 -7.02 4.99 -0.63
C ARG A 237 -7.57 3.56 -0.75
N SER A 238 -8.47 3.31 -1.71
CA SER A 238 -9.09 1.99 -1.89
C SER A 238 -8.10 0.88 -2.22
N TRP A 239 -6.99 1.20 -2.90
CA TRP A 239 -5.89 0.24 -3.10
C TRP A 239 -5.36 -0.38 -1.79
N CYS A 240 -5.31 0.40 -0.70
CA CYS A 240 -4.79 -0.06 0.59
C CYS A 240 -5.64 -1.20 1.20
N VAL A 241 -6.85 -1.43 0.67
CA VAL A 241 -7.77 -2.49 1.10
C VAL A 241 -7.25 -3.87 0.75
N TYR A 242 -6.72 -4.04 -0.45
CA TYR A 242 -6.29 -5.35 -0.97
C TYR A 242 -4.82 -5.37 -1.41
N CYS A 243 -4.09 -4.28 -1.16
CA CYS A 243 -2.66 -4.18 -1.41
C CYS A 243 -1.91 -5.42 -0.87
N PRO A 244 -1.10 -6.10 -1.70
CA PRO A 244 -0.44 -7.36 -1.34
C PRO A 244 0.51 -7.15 -0.16
N MET A 245 1.25 -6.03 -0.16
CA MET A 245 2.10 -5.63 0.97
C MET A 245 1.33 -5.45 2.28
N GLY A 246 0.15 -4.84 2.22
CA GLY A 246 -0.71 -4.65 3.39
C GLY A 246 -1.24 -5.99 3.94
N THR A 247 -1.57 -6.93 3.05
CA THR A 247 -2.05 -8.27 3.42
C THR A 247 -0.92 -9.14 3.97
N MET A 248 0.24 -9.15 3.32
CA MET A 248 1.42 -9.88 3.77
C MET A 248 1.90 -9.42 5.14
N THR A 249 2.09 -8.11 5.33
CA THR A 249 2.52 -7.57 6.64
C THR A 249 1.49 -7.83 7.74
N GLN A 250 0.19 -7.77 7.44
CA GLN A 250 -0.86 -8.17 8.40
C GLN A 250 -0.78 -9.66 8.74
N ALA A 251 -0.47 -10.54 7.79
CA ALA A 251 -0.28 -11.97 8.04
C ALA A 251 0.92 -12.23 8.95
N ILE A 252 2.06 -11.58 8.69
CA ILE A 252 3.26 -11.66 9.56
C ILE A 252 2.91 -11.23 10.99
N CYS A 253 2.23 -10.09 11.14
CA CYS A 253 1.83 -9.60 12.46
C CYS A 253 0.87 -10.56 13.19
N LYS A 254 -0.10 -11.17 12.48
CA LYS A 254 -0.99 -12.19 13.06
C LYS A 254 -0.23 -13.40 13.58
N VAL A 255 0.71 -13.94 12.80
CA VAL A 255 1.55 -15.08 13.22
C VAL A 255 2.34 -14.72 14.48
N LYS A 256 2.90 -13.50 14.53
CA LYS A 256 3.67 -13.04 15.70
C LYS A 256 2.79 -12.85 16.94
N SER A 257 1.60 -12.28 16.79
CA SER A 257 0.61 -12.12 17.87
C SER A 257 0.15 -13.47 18.40
N MET A 258 -0.12 -14.45 17.53
CA MET A 258 -0.44 -15.82 17.94
C MET A 258 0.69 -16.47 18.74
N LYS A 259 1.95 -16.28 18.33
CA LYS A 259 3.10 -16.75 19.12
C LYS A 259 3.13 -16.08 20.49
N LYS A 260 2.97 -14.75 20.57
CA LYS A 260 2.98 -14.02 21.85
C LYS A 260 1.90 -14.55 22.82
N ASN A 261 0.68 -14.76 22.34
CA ASN A 261 -0.43 -15.27 23.16
C ASN A 261 -0.27 -16.75 23.56
N LYS A 262 0.62 -17.51 22.91
CA LYS A 262 0.93 -18.90 23.27
C LYS A 262 1.97 -18.99 24.41
N PHE A 263 2.71 -17.92 24.66
CA PHE A 263 3.75 -17.83 25.69
C PHE A 263 3.38 -16.85 26.83
N GLN A 264 2.10 -16.48 26.92
CA GLN A 264 1.50 -15.65 27.97
C GLN A 264 0.41 -16.45 28.66
#